data_AF-A0A923ZJB0-F1
#
_entry.id   AF-A0A923ZJB0-F1
#
_cell.length_a   1.000
_cell.length_b   1.000
_cell.length_c   1.000
_cell.angle_alpha   90.00
_cell.angle_beta   90.00
_cell.angle_gamma   90.00
#
_symmetry.space_group_name_H-M   'P 1'
#
loop_
_entity.id
_entity.type
_entity.pdbx_description
1 polymer ?
#
loop_
_entity_poly.entity_id
_entity_poly.type
_entity_poly.pdbx_seq_one_letter_code
_entity_poly.pdbx_strand_id
1 'polypeptide(L)' 'MVFTGCKNEKDKPLFTEMNETSTGINFKNTLFEDGPLNVANYIYFYNGGGVAIGDINNDGLQDILFTGNMVRNRLYLNKG' A
#
# COMPACT_ATOMS: atom_id res chain seq x y z
N MET A 1 35.01 18.96 34.73
CA MET A 1 33.61 19.07 34.28
C MET A 1 33.48 18.20 33.05
N VAL A 2 32.81 17.05 33.16
CA VAL A 2 32.65 16.09 32.05
C VAL A 2 31.32 16.39 31.38
N PHE A 3 31.34 16.85 30.14
CA PHE A 3 30.15 17.04 29.33
C PHE A 3 29.85 15.73 28.59
N THR A 4 28.93 14.93 29.12
CA THR A 4 28.34 13.81 28.37
C THR A 4 27.10 14.33 27.67
N GLY A 5 27.18 14.55 26.35
CA GLY A 5 26.03 14.86 25.50
C GLY A 5 25.26 13.60 25.11
N CYS A 6 23.94 13.72 24.92
CA CYS A 6 23.11 12.64 24.36
C CYS A 6 23.68 12.22 23.00
N LYS A 7 23.90 10.91 22.80
CA LYS A 7 24.08 10.37 21.47
C LYS A 7 22.78 10.63 20.71
N ASN A 8 22.83 11.43 19.65
CA ASN A 8 21.78 11.46 18.64
C ASN A 8 21.72 10.05 18.03
N GLU A 9 20.83 9.20 18.54
CA GLU A 9 20.36 8.05 17.78
C GLU A 9 19.78 8.64 16.49
N LYS A 10 20.51 8.50 15.38
CA LYS A 10 19.96 8.83 14.07
C LYS A 10 18.64 8.07 13.95
N ASP A 11 17.55 8.80 13.79
CA ASP A 11 16.19 8.26 13.79
C ASP A 11 16.12 7.03 12.88
N LYS A 12 15.92 5.86 13.48
CA LYS A 12 15.68 4.64 12.71
C LYS A 12 14.37 4.85 11.93
N PRO A 13 14.31 4.46 10.65
CA PRO A 13 13.08 4.60 9.88
C PRO A 13 11.95 3.79 10.54
N LEU A 14 10.76 4.38 10.62
CA LEU A 14 9.56 3.73 11.17
C LEU A 14 9.08 2.56 10.29
N PHE A 15 9.47 2.57 9.03
CA PHE A 15 9.05 1.59 8.03
C PHE A 15 10.27 0.97 7.36
N THR A 16 10.15 -0.31 7.07
CA THR A 16 11.11 -1.04 6.24
C THR A 16 10.45 -1.33 4.91
N GLU A 17 11.15 -1.03 3.82
CA GLU A 17 10.70 -1.42 2.49
C GLU A 17 10.73 -2.95 2.37
N MET A 18 9.63 -3.53 1.90
CA MET A 18 9.53 -4.96 1.65
C MET A 18 9.30 -5.21 0.15
N ASN A 19 9.96 -6.22 -0.40
CA ASN A 19 9.84 -6.55 -1.82
C ASN A 19 8.67 -7.51 -2.09
N GLU A 20 8.21 -7.57 -3.33
CA GLU A 20 7.09 -8.44 -3.75
C GLU A 20 7.36 -9.91 -3.44
N THR A 21 8.59 -10.39 -3.63
CA THR A 21 8.97 -11.79 -3.35
C THR A 21 8.82 -12.16 -1.88
N SER A 22 9.10 -11.22 -0.97
CA SER A 22 8.98 -11.41 0.48
C SER A 22 7.55 -11.31 1.01
N THR A 23 6.69 -10.53 0.34
CA THR A 23 5.32 -10.25 0.81
C THR A 23 4.24 -11.00 0.02
N GLY A 24 4.54 -11.42 -1.20
CA GLY A 24 3.57 -11.88 -2.19
C GLY A 24 2.65 -10.79 -2.75
N ILE A 25 2.85 -9.51 -2.36
CA ILE A 25 1.98 -8.40 -2.74
C ILE A 25 2.54 -7.73 -4.00
N ASN A 26 1.79 -7.83 -5.11
CA ASN A 26 2.14 -7.21 -6.41
C ASN A 26 0.97 -6.43 -7.04
N PHE A 27 0.05 -5.95 -6.20
CA PHE A 27 -1.12 -5.21 -6.67
C PHE A 27 -0.70 -3.86 -7.25
N LYS A 28 -1.28 -3.52 -8.42
CA LYS A 28 -1.15 -2.20 -9.03
C LYS A 28 -2.50 -1.76 -9.57
N ASN A 29 -2.95 -0.58 -9.16
CA ASN A 29 -4.12 0.09 -9.74
C ASN A 29 -3.75 0.72 -11.09
N THR A 30 -3.47 -0.12 -12.09
CA THR A 30 -3.15 0.34 -13.44
C THR A 30 -4.39 0.96 -14.08
N LEU A 31 -4.26 2.19 -14.55
CA LEU A 31 -5.29 2.87 -15.32
C LEU A 31 -4.93 2.79 -16.80
N PHE A 32 -5.96 2.68 -17.64
CA PHE A 32 -5.80 2.63 -19.09
C PHE A 32 -6.41 3.89 -19.66
N GLU A 33 -5.55 4.79 -20.13
CA GLU A 33 -5.99 6.02 -20.80
C GLU A 33 -6.36 5.73 -22.26
N ASP A 34 -7.40 6.42 -22.73
CA ASP A 34 -7.73 6.51 -24.15
C ASP A 34 -8.18 7.93 -24.51
N GLY A 35 -8.55 8.15 -25.78
CA GLY A 35 -8.94 9.46 -26.31
C GLY A 35 -9.95 10.20 -25.41
N PRO A 36 -11.11 9.61 -25.08
CA PRO A 36 -12.06 10.19 -24.13
C PRO A 36 -11.66 10.04 -22.65
N LEU A 37 -11.01 8.93 -22.25
CA LEU A 37 -10.68 8.61 -20.86
C LEU A 37 -9.26 9.04 -20.51
N ASN A 38 -9.10 10.28 -20.06
CA ASN A 38 -7.85 10.81 -19.54
C ASN A 38 -8.14 11.97 -18.57
N VAL A 39 -7.10 12.42 -17.88
CA VAL A 39 -7.23 13.49 -16.87
C VAL A 39 -7.65 14.86 -17.44
N ALA A 40 -7.35 15.15 -18.71
CA ALA A 40 -7.73 16.40 -19.34
C ALA A 40 -9.25 16.47 -19.59
N ASN A 41 -9.87 15.32 -19.89
CA ASN A 41 -11.31 15.21 -20.09
C ASN A 41 -12.08 14.89 -18.79
N TYR A 42 -11.43 14.21 -17.84
CA TYR A 42 -12.00 13.83 -16.56
C TYR A 42 -10.99 14.01 -15.43
N ILE A 43 -11.08 15.14 -14.71
CA ILE A 43 -10.11 15.52 -13.67
C ILE A 43 -10.02 14.53 -12.49
N TYR A 44 -10.99 13.63 -12.35
CA TYR A 44 -11.01 12.61 -11.30
C TYR A 44 -10.52 11.24 -11.80
N PHE A 45 -9.92 11.16 -12.99
CA PHE A 45 -9.48 9.90 -13.59
C PHE A 45 -8.52 9.11 -12.68
N TYR A 46 -7.63 9.81 -11.97
CA TYR A 46 -6.70 9.22 -11.02
C TYR A 46 -7.26 9.03 -9.61
N ASN A 47 -8.46 9.56 -9.34
CA ASN A 47 -9.08 9.43 -8.04
C ASN A 47 -9.75 8.06 -7.91
N GLY A 48 -9.57 7.42 -6.75
CA GLY A 48 -10.16 6.12 -6.47
C GLY A 48 -9.10 5.05 -6.17
N GLY A 49 -9.59 3.83 -6.00
CA GLY A 49 -8.86 2.77 -5.33
C GLY A 49 -8.83 3.01 -3.83
N GLY A 50 -8.30 2.04 -3.11
CA GLY A 50 -8.30 2.06 -1.65
C GLY A 50 -7.71 0.78 -1.09
N VAL A 51 -7.42 0.84 0.20
CA VAL A 51 -6.94 -0.29 0.97
C VAL A 51 -7.79 -0.41 2.23
N ALA A 52 -8.17 -1.63 2.56
CA ALA A 52 -8.78 -1.98 3.83
C ALA A 52 -7.96 -3.07 4.49
N ILE A 53 -7.95 -3.06 5.82
CA ILE A 53 -7.29 -4.07 6.64
C ILE A 53 -8.34 -4.65 7.59
N GLY A 54 -8.38 -5.97 7.69
CA GLY A 54 -9.29 -6.68 8.58
C GLY A 54 -9.05 -8.17 8.52
N ASP A 55 -9.46 -8.88 9.58
CA ASP A 55 -9.45 -10.35 9.62
C ASP A 55 -10.70 -10.87 8.89
N ILE A 56 -10.55 -11.30 7.63
CA ILE A 56 -11.69 -11.65 6.76
C ILE A 56 -12.04 -13.13 6.89
N ASN A 57 -11.04 -13.99 7.13
CA ASN A 57 -11.23 -15.43 7.27
C ASN A 57 -11.32 -15.91 8.73
N ASN A 58 -11.28 -15.00 9.71
CA ASN A 58 -11.37 -15.24 11.14
C ASN A 58 -10.23 -16.11 11.69
N ASP A 59 -9.02 -15.97 11.15
CA ASP A 59 -7.84 -16.69 11.65
C ASP A 59 -7.01 -15.91 12.68
N GLY A 60 -7.46 -14.69 13.02
CA GLY A 60 -6.80 -13.79 13.96
C GLY A 60 -5.68 -12.96 13.32
N LEU A 61 -5.38 -13.15 12.03
CA LEU A 61 -4.42 -12.34 11.29
C LEU A 61 -5.11 -11.24 10.49
N GLN A 62 -4.42 -10.12 10.29
CA GLN A 62 -4.94 -9.02 9.48
C GLN A 62 -4.68 -9.29 8.00
N ASP A 63 -5.75 -9.36 7.21
CA ASP A 63 -5.71 -9.46 5.76
C ASP A 63 -5.72 -8.07 5.11
N ILE A 64 -5.35 -8.01 3.83
CA ILE A 64 -5.31 -6.77 3.05
C ILE A 64 -6.23 -6.89 1.84
N LEU A 65 -7.16 -5.95 1.70
CA LEU A 65 -7.99 -5.80 0.51
C LEU A 65 -7.61 -4.52 -0.24
N PHE A 66 -7.19 -4.66 -1.50
CA PHE A 66 -7.03 -3.54 -2.41
C PHE A 66 -8.21 -3.42 -3.36
N THR A 67 -8.69 -2.20 -3.58
CA THR A 67 -9.67 -1.90 -4.62
C THR A 67 -9.00 -1.24 -5.82
N GLY A 68 -9.38 -1.68 -7.02
CA GLY A 68 -8.89 -1.15 -8.28
C GLY A 68 -9.95 -0.32 -9.00
N ASN A 69 -9.52 0.72 -9.71
CA ASN A 69 -10.40 1.55 -10.53
C ASN A 69 -10.75 0.85 -11.85
N MET A 70 -9.72 0.41 -12.59
CA MET A 70 -9.86 -0.25 -13.90
C MET A 70 -9.25 -1.65 -13.92
N VAL A 71 -8.88 -2.17 -12.74
CA VAL A 71 -8.40 -3.52 -12.53
C VAL A 71 -9.23 -4.19 -11.44
N ARG A 72 -9.16 -5.53 -11.34
CA ARG A 72 -9.87 -6.27 -10.30
C ARG A 72 -9.31 -5.94 -8.91
N ASN A 73 -10.22 -5.90 -7.94
CA ASN A 73 -9.87 -5.91 -6.51
C ASN A 73 -9.07 -7.17 -6.18
N ARG A 74 -8.20 -7.09 -5.17
CA ARG A 74 -7.42 -8.25 -4.69
C ARG A 74 -7.42 -8.32 -3.18
N LEU A 75 -7.79 -9.49 -2.66
CA LEU A 75 -7.65 -9.87 -1.27
C LEU A 75 -6.36 -10.68 -1.11
N TYR A 76 -5.49 -10.24 -0.21
CA TYR A 76 -4.31 -10.96 0.22
C TYR A 76 -4.56 -11.49 1.63
N LEU A 77 -4.60 -12.81 1.76
CA LEU A 77 -4.70 -13.47 3.05
C LEU A 77 -3.33 -13.51 3.70
N ASN A 78 -3.26 -13.08 4.96
CA ASN A 78 -2.04 -13.23 5.75
C ASN A 78 -1.80 -14.72 6.07
N LYS A 79 -0.53 -15.12 6.14
CA LYS A 79 -0.10 -16.50 6.36
C LYS A 79 0.94 -16.66 7.48
N GLY A 80 1.22 -15.59 8.23
CA GLY A 80 2.22 -15.57 9.30
C GLY A 80 3.61 -15.20 8.81
#